data_AF-A0A9D5NYN6-F1
#
_entry.id   AF-A0A9D5NYN6-F1
#
_cell.length_a   1.000
_cell.length_b   1.000
_cell.length_c   1.000
_cell.angle_alpha   90.00
_cell.angle_beta   90.00
_cell.angle_gamma   90.00
#
_symmetry.space_group_name_H-M   'P 1'
#
loop_
_entity.id
_entity.type
_entity.pdbx_description
1 polymer ?
#
loop_
_entity_poly.entity_id
_entity_poly.type
_entity_poly.pdbx_seq_one_letter_code
_entity_poly.pdbx_strand_id
1 'polypeptide(L)'
;MRKNILYIAMACFALGFTACSDDPNDAVTKHVYGPDEAPYLRSDASATIAYSAEFRKGHVAPKTIYLKDYAEQIQTKLKMTVDDMIAGVESGKVVFYNINTARGCWNKAAATKGSNGWWYDASGLVADATTGVACIELDKTAKALVLSVPEESAAGVSVAANVGFAIDNGKDYDDYIRFNISFAVTDPGTIILNVTIPAGDYASYEVEFAGVESAIQACFGMTSSEFNALVQDAAGDIAMYMVDEAGNWDTSSSYTANGIGYWLDATGKVTTWGTDGFSYYVETHDGTVGIGRAPGLASGTEGKLHLVYASKSDSSKFIEFVINTTLE
;
A
#
# COMPACT_ATOMS: atom_id res chain seq x y z
N MET A 1 5.16 50.20 41.91
CA MET A 1 5.37 49.07 40.98
C MET A 1 6.28 47.97 41.55
N ARG A 2 7.47 48.26 42.12
CA ARG A 2 8.37 47.20 42.64
C ARG A 2 7.80 46.34 43.79
N LYS A 3 7.01 46.91 44.71
CA LYS A 3 6.41 46.15 45.83
C LYS A 3 5.32 45.17 45.37
N ASN A 4 4.51 45.55 44.38
CA ASN A 4 3.41 44.70 43.90
C ASN A 4 3.93 43.49 43.11
N ILE A 5 5.03 43.64 42.38
CA ILE A 5 5.70 42.52 41.69
C ILE A 5 6.28 41.53 42.71
N LEU A 6 6.80 42.02 43.84
CA LEU A 6 7.32 41.15 44.91
C LEU A 6 6.23 40.33 45.59
N TYR A 7 5.06 40.93 45.84
CA TYR A 7 3.91 40.22 46.41
C TYR A 7 3.31 39.20 45.44
N ILE A 8 3.27 39.50 44.13
CA ILE A 8 2.84 38.54 43.11
C ILE A 8 3.86 37.40 43.00
N ALA A 9 5.16 37.68 43.01
CA ALA A 9 6.19 36.65 43.00
C ALA A 9 6.13 35.77 44.26
N MET A 10 5.93 36.34 45.46
CA MET A 10 5.73 35.58 46.69
C MET A 10 4.46 34.73 46.67
N ALA A 11 3.36 35.24 46.10
CA ALA A 11 2.13 34.46 45.92
C ALA A 11 2.32 33.32 44.92
N CYS A 12 3.04 33.54 43.82
CA CYS A 12 3.38 32.49 42.85
C CYS A 12 4.34 31.44 43.43
N PHE A 13 5.30 31.84 44.28
CA PHE A 13 6.16 30.89 44.99
C PHE A 13 5.36 30.10 46.05
N ALA A 14 4.46 30.74 46.80
CA ALA A 14 3.61 30.06 47.78
C ALA A 14 2.61 29.08 47.13
N LEU A 15 2.16 29.35 45.90
CA LEU A 15 1.30 28.46 45.11
C LEU A 15 2.08 27.37 44.35
N GLY A 16 3.38 27.57 44.12
CA GLY A 16 4.24 26.62 43.39
C GLY A 16 4.77 25.47 44.26
N PHE A 17 4.85 25.65 45.58
CA PHE A 17 5.38 24.64 46.50
C PHE A 17 4.34 23.68 47.09
N THR A 18 3.05 23.88 46.85
CA THR A 18 2.00 22.94 47.31
C THR A 18 1.67 21.85 46.30
N ALA A 19 2.38 21.79 45.17
CA ALA A 19 2.13 20.83 44.09
C ALA A 19 3.01 19.57 44.15
N CYS A 20 4.02 19.55 45.01
CA CYS A 20 4.79 18.35 45.27
C CYS A 20 4.25 17.71 46.56
N SER A 21 3.76 16.49 46.43
CA SER A 21 3.44 15.66 47.58
C SER A 21 4.72 15.40 48.38
N ASP A 22 4.64 15.62 49.70
CA ASP A 22 5.72 15.31 50.65
C ASP A 22 5.70 13.81 51.04
N ASP A 23 4.82 13.00 50.47
CA ASP A 23 4.77 11.57 50.72
C ASP A 23 5.92 10.88 49.96
N PRO A 24 6.90 10.27 50.65
CA PRO A 24 7.99 9.53 50.00
C PRO A 24 7.47 8.38 49.13
N ASN A 25 6.23 7.90 49.36
CA ASN A 25 5.62 6.88 48.54
C ASN A 25 5.29 7.35 47.13
N ASP A 26 5.01 8.65 46.92
CA ASP A 26 4.77 9.19 45.56
C ASP A 26 6.01 9.09 44.67
N ALA A 27 7.21 9.02 45.26
CA ALA A 27 8.47 8.82 44.53
C ALA A 27 8.73 7.35 44.14
N VAL A 28 8.02 6.38 44.75
CA VAL A 28 8.23 4.93 44.52
C VAL A 28 7.02 4.22 43.91
N THR A 29 5.84 4.84 43.91
CA THR A 29 4.67 4.32 43.20
C THR A 29 4.68 4.74 41.73
N LYS A 30 4.21 3.85 40.85
CA LYS A 30 4.07 4.19 39.43
C LYS A 30 3.08 5.33 39.27
N HIS A 31 3.42 6.29 38.39
CA HIS A 31 2.53 7.36 37.97
C HIS A 31 1.21 6.80 37.45
N VAL A 32 0.11 7.41 37.83
CA VAL A 32 -1.24 7.07 37.37
C VAL A 32 -1.67 8.13 36.38
N TYR A 33 -1.75 7.74 35.10
CA TYR A 33 -2.09 8.68 34.03
C TYR A 33 -3.56 9.11 34.12
N GLY A 34 -3.80 10.41 33.97
CA GLY A 34 -5.15 10.96 33.86
C GLY A 34 -5.86 10.55 32.56
N PRO A 35 -7.18 10.81 32.44
CA PRO A 35 -7.95 10.51 31.22
C PRO A 35 -7.35 11.15 29.97
N ASP A 36 -6.94 12.42 30.07
CA ASP A 36 -6.37 13.22 28.98
C ASP A 36 -4.84 13.11 28.86
N GLU A 37 -4.20 12.34 29.74
CA GLU A 37 -2.77 12.13 29.72
C GLU A 37 -2.42 10.90 28.87
N ALA A 38 -1.44 11.04 28.00
CA ALA A 38 -0.94 9.97 27.13
C ALA A 38 0.10 9.13 27.88
N PRO A 39 -0.19 7.83 28.16
CA PRO A 39 0.78 6.97 28.84
C PRO A 39 2.06 6.81 28.04
N TYR A 40 3.20 6.83 28.72
CA TYR A 40 4.49 6.55 28.10
C TYR A 40 4.51 5.12 27.53
N LEU A 41 5.07 4.95 26.33
CA LEU A 41 5.29 3.64 25.73
C LEU A 41 6.63 3.10 26.22
N ARG A 42 6.60 2.15 27.14
CA ARG A 42 7.78 1.42 27.56
C ARG A 42 8.30 0.54 26.42
N SER A 43 9.57 0.67 26.06
CA SER A 43 10.19 -0.16 25.02
C SER A 43 10.19 -1.65 25.38
N ASP A 44 9.57 -2.48 24.54
CA ASP A 44 9.67 -3.94 24.59
C ASP A 44 9.69 -4.51 23.16
N ALA A 45 10.87 -4.95 22.72
CA ALA A 45 11.04 -5.53 21.38
C ALA A 45 10.24 -6.81 21.19
N SER A 46 10.06 -7.61 22.24
CA SER A 46 9.31 -8.87 22.18
C SER A 46 7.79 -8.68 22.19
N ALA A 47 7.32 -7.46 22.45
CA ALA A 47 5.92 -7.06 22.29
C ALA A 47 5.65 -6.41 20.91
N THR A 48 6.69 -6.21 20.09
CA THR A 48 6.60 -5.48 18.82
C THR A 48 6.55 -6.45 17.64
N ILE A 49 5.47 -6.38 16.88
CA ILE A 49 5.25 -7.10 15.63
C ILE A 49 5.51 -6.14 14.48
N ALA A 50 6.49 -6.45 13.62
CA ALA A 50 6.73 -5.69 12.40
C ALA A 50 5.94 -6.31 11.23
N TYR A 51 5.27 -5.47 10.44
CA TYR A 51 4.55 -5.90 9.24
C TYR A 51 4.77 -4.92 8.09
N SER A 52 5.05 -5.43 6.89
CA SER A 52 5.18 -4.63 5.68
C SER A 52 3.94 -4.81 4.81
N ALA A 53 3.21 -3.72 4.61
CA ALA A 53 2.01 -3.65 3.79
C ALA A 53 2.31 -2.89 2.48
N GLU A 54 2.61 -3.64 1.43
CA GLU A 54 2.83 -3.07 0.11
C GLU A 54 1.53 -3.06 -0.71
N PHE A 55 1.16 -1.91 -1.26
CA PHE A 55 -0.02 -1.70 -2.10
C PHE A 55 0.43 -1.31 -3.51
N ARG A 56 -0.41 -1.60 -4.50
CA ARG A 56 -0.11 -1.30 -5.89
C ARG A 56 -0.87 -0.06 -6.35
N LYS A 57 -0.17 0.89 -6.98
CA LYS A 57 -0.80 2.04 -7.62
C LYS A 57 -1.90 1.59 -8.60
N GLY A 58 -3.04 2.26 -8.56
CA GLY A 58 -4.19 2.01 -9.44
C GLY A 58 -5.03 0.77 -9.07
N HIS A 59 -4.52 -0.13 -8.22
CA HIS A 59 -5.22 -1.35 -7.82
C HIS A 59 -4.94 -1.66 -6.34
N VAL A 60 -5.35 -0.72 -5.48
CA VAL A 60 -5.16 -0.85 -4.04
C VAL A 60 -6.26 -1.73 -3.45
N ALA A 61 -5.87 -2.90 -2.94
CA ALA A 61 -6.77 -3.78 -2.20
C ALA A 61 -6.43 -3.74 -0.70
N PRO A 62 -7.43 -3.70 0.20
CA PRO A 62 -7.18 -3.82 1.63
C PRO A 62 -6.40 -5.09 1.98
N LYS A 63 -5.48 -4.98 2.92
CA LYS A 63 -4.71 -6.11 3.47
C LYS A 63 -5.16 -6.40 4.89
N THR A 64 -5.14 -7.67 5.26
CA THR A 64 -5.65 -8.11 6.57
C THR A 64 -4.55 -8.80 7.37
N ILE A 65 -4.34 -8.33 8.60
CA ILE A 65 -3.52 -9.01 9.61
C ILE A 65 -4.48 -9.73 10.55
N TYR A 66 -4.55 -11.06 10.51
CA TYR A 66 -5.37 -11.82 11.45
C TYR A 66 -4.66 -11.93 12.81
N LEU A 67 -5.33 -11.53 13.89
CA LEU A 67 -4.74 -11.53 15.23
C LEU A 67 -4.40 -12.94 15.72
N LYS A 68 -5.11 -13.96 15.22
CA LYS A 68 -4.84 -15.39 15.51
C LYS A 68 -3.42 -15.81 15.10
N ASP A 69 -2.84 -15.19 14.07
CA ASP A 69 -1.50 -15.52 13.58
C ASP A 69 -0.42 -15.09 14.59
N TYR A 70 -0.80 -14.25 15.57
CA TYR A 70 0.04 -13.75 16.66
C TYR A 70 -0.44 -14.22 18.04
N ALA A 71 -1.29 -15.25 18.10
CA ALA A 71 -1.92 -15.71 19.33
C ALA A 71 -0.92 -16.05 20.46
N GLU A 72 0.23 -16.64 20.14
CA GLU A 72 1.26 -16.97 21.14
C GLU A 72 1.86 -15.71 21.78
N GLN A 73 2.14 -14.68 20.99
CA GLN A 73 2.66 -13.41 21.50
C GLN A 73 1.61 -12.68 22.33
N ILE A 74 0.36 -12.67 21.86
CA ILE A 74 -0.80 -12.12 22.59
C ILE A 74 -0.95 -12.81 23.94
N GLN A 75 -0.96 -14.14 23.97
CA GLN A 75 -1.04 -14.92 25.21
C GLN A 75 0.15 -14.67 26.13
N THR A 76 1.35 -14.51 25.58
CA THR A 76 2.56 -14.27 26.37
C THR A 76 2.55 -12.88 27.01
N LYS A 77 2.13 -11.86 26.26
CA LYS A 77 2.20 -10.45 26.67
C LYS A 77 0.99 -9.98 27.46
N LEU A 78 -0.20 -10.38 27.07
CA LEU A 78 -1.45 -9.96 27.72
C LEU A 78 -2.01 -11.02 28.66
N LYS A 79 -1.47 -12.25 28.65
CA LYS A 79 -2.01 -13.39 29.42
C LYS A 79 -3.46 -13.72 29.06
N MET A 80 -3.87 -13.39 27.84
CA MET A 80 -5.22 -13.54 27.30
C MET A 80 -5.19 -14.28 25.96
N THR A 81 -6.23 -15.03 25.66
CA THR A 81 -6.44 -15.50 24.30
C THR A 81 -6.83 -14.33 23.38
N VAL A 82 -6.79 -14.52 22.06
CA VAL A 82 -7.27 -13.50 21.10
C VAL A 82 -8.73 -13.13 21.38
N ASP A 83 -9.55 -14.11 21.72
CA ASP A 83 -10.97 -13.92 21.98
C ASP A 83 -11.21 -13.14 23.27
N ASP A 84 -10.46 -13.47 24.33
CA ASP A 84 -10.50 -12.73 25.59
C ASP A 84 -9.99 -11.29 25.42
N MET A 85 -8.96 -11.08 24.60
CA MET A 85 -8.43 -9.75 24.30
C MET A 85 -9.50 -8.89 23.59
N ILE A 86 -10.17 -9.44 22.57
CA ILE A 86 -11.21 -8.72 21.83
C ILE A 86 -12.44 -8.44 22.71
N ALA A 87 -12.89 -9.41 23.51
CA ALA A 87 -13.93 -9.18 24.51
C ALA A 87 -13.49 -8.15 25.59
N GLY A 88 -12.19 -8.13 25.90
CA GLY A 88 -11.54 -7.15 26.75
C GLY A 88 -11.68 -5.72 26.20
N VAL A 89 -11.56 -5.55 24.88
CA VAL A 89 -11.78 -4.25 24.22
C VAL A 89 -13.22 -3.77 24.40
N GLU A 90 -14.21 -4.66 24.27
CA GLU A 90 -15.63 -4.29 24.42
C GLU A 90 -16.01 -3.94 25.86
N SER A 91 -15.39 -4.63 26.82
CA SER A 91 -15.63 -4.39 28.25
C SER A 91 -14.77 -3.26 28.84
N GLY A 92 -13.84 -2.69 28.06
CA GLY A 92 -12.89 -1.66 28.53
C GLY A 92 -11.73 -2.19 29.37
N LYS A 93 -11.56 -3.51 29.49
CA LYS A 93 -10.40 -4.13 30.17
C LYS A 93 -9.12 -4.10 29.34
N VAL A 94 -9.26 -3.98 28.03
CA VAL A 94 -8.16 -3.83 27.08
C VAL A 94 -8.43 -2.58 26.28
N VAL A 95 -7.41 -1.76 26.08
CA VAL A 95 -7.48 -0.61 25.17
C VAL A 95 -6.87 -0.95 23.83
N PHE A 96 -7.42 -0.39 22.76
CA PHE A 96 -6.82 -0.38 21.44
C PHE A 96 -6.58 1.07 21.03
N TYR A 97 -5.32 1.45 20.85
CA TYR A 97 -4.93 2.82 20.54
C TYR A 97 -3.85 2.89 19.47
N ASN A 98 -3.79 4.03 18.78
CA ASN A 98 -2.62 4.44 18.03
C ASN A 98 -1.44 4.72 18.98
N ILE A 99 -0.23 4.70 18.45
CA ILE A 99 1.02 4.98 19.14
C ILE A 99 1.78 6.06 18.38
N ASN A 100 2.12 7.15 19.08
CA ASN A 100 3.02 8.16 18.54
C ASN A 100 4.47 7.78 18.89
N THR A 101 5.17 7.20 17.92
CA THR A 101 6.56 6.74 18.10
C THR A 101 7.54 7.90 18.25
N ALA A 102 7.28 9.05 17.61
CA ALA A 102 8.12 10.24 17.73
C ALA A 102 8.09 10.81 19.16
N ARG A 103 6.96 10.69 19.86
CA ARG A 103 6.80 11.08 21.26
C ARG A 103 7.02 9.93 22.25
N GLY A 104 7.16 8.70 21.77
CA GLY A 104 7.28 7.50 22.59
C GLY A 104 6.08 7.29 23.52
N CYS A 105 4.86 7.56 23.06
CA CYS A 105 3.67 7.48 23.90
C CYS A 105 2.47 6.88 23.17
N TRP A 106 1.55 6.33 23.96
CA TRP A 106 0.23 5.92 23.48
C TRP A 106 -0.58 7.16 23.09
N ASN A 107 -1.23 7.10 21.94
CA ASN A 107 -2.01 8.20 21.40
C ASN A 107 -3.51 7.88 21.52
N LYS A 108 -4.15 8.46 22.52
CA LYS A 108 -5.59 8.33 22.82
C LYS A 108 -6.48 9.19 21.91
N ALA A 109 -5.98 9.69 20.79
CA ALA A 109 -6.81 10.43 19.83
C ALA A 109 -8.01 9.59 19.41
N ALA A 110 -9.18 10.25 19.27
CA ALA A 110 -10.38 9.59 18.79
C ALA A 110 -10.16 8.95 17.41
N ALA A 111 -10.88 7.87 17.13
CA ALA A 111 -10.83 7.19 15.85
C ALA A 111 -11.18 8.14 14.71
N THR A 112 -10.37 8.14 13.65
CA THR A 112 -10.61 8.94 12.43
C THR A 112 -11.01 8.07 11.23
N LYS A 113 -10.90 6.74 11.36
CA LYS A 113 -11.35 5.74 10.38
C LYS A 113 -12.33 4.78 11.05
N GLY A 114 -13.58 4.82 10.60
CA GLY A 114 -14.65 3.99 11.19
C GLY A 114 -14.84 4.28 12.68
N SER A 115 -15.19 3.26 13.46
CA SER A 115 -15.31 3.38 14.92
C SER A 115 -14.05 2.95 15.68
N ASN A 116 -13.14 2.21 15.04
CA ASN A 116 -11.99 1.57 15.70
C ASN A 116 -10.70 1.67 14.87
N GLY A 117 -10.44 2.83 14.28
CA GLY A 117 -9.28 3.00 13.40
C GLY A 117 -8.84 4.44 13.23
N TRP A 118 -7.68 4.61 12.60
CA TRP A 118 -7.11 5.92 12.31
C TRP A 118 -6.59 5.98 10.86
N TRP A 119 -6.78 7.15 10.25
CA TRP A 119 -6.00 7.60 9.13
C TRP A 119 -4.65 8.16 9.60
N TYR A 120 -3.65 8.05 8.73
CA TYR A 120 -2.30 8.52 8.96
C TYR A 120 -1.85 9.43 7.82
N ASP A 121 -1.26 10.58 8.15
CA ASP A 121 -0.62 11.46 7.16
C ASP A 121 0.73 10.89 6.70
N ALA A 122 1.39 11.57 5.76
CA ALA A 122 2.70 11.18 5.25
C ALA A 122 3.82 11.17 6.30
N SER A 123 3.61 11.75 7.49
CA SER A 123 4.53 11.71 8.62
C SER A 123 4.22 10.58 9.62
N GLY A 124 3.19 9.78 9.37
CA GLY A 124 2.74 8.70 10.27
C GLY A 124 1.97 9.20 11.49
N LEU A 125 1.49 10.45 11.48
CA LEU A 125 0.66 11.01 12.55
C LEU A 125 -0.83 10.82 12.24
N VAL A 126 -1.67 10.82 13.27
CA VAL A 126 -3.13 10.72 13.09
C VAL A 126 -3.61 11.87 12.23
N ALA A 127 -4.35 11.53 11.19
CA ALA A 127 -4.96 12.44 10.24
C ALA A 127 -6.45 12.17 10.10
N ASP A 128 -7.13 12.99 9.31
CA ASP A 128 -8.47 12.71 8.80
C ASP A 128 -8.41 11.97 7.45
N ALA A 129 -9.57 11.61 6.91
CA ALA A 129 -9.67 10.93 5.62
C ALA A 129 -9.23 11.79 4.42
N THR A 130 -9.20 13.12 4.56
CA THR A 130 -8.84 14.04 3.48
C THR A 130 -7.33 14.16 3.31
N THR A 131 -6.59 14.07 4.41
CA THR A 131 -5.13 14.20 4.44
C THR A 131 -4.41 12.87 4.66
N GLY A 132 -5.16 11.82 4.98
CA GLY A 132 -4.64 10.47 5.22
C GLY A 132 -4.12 9.80 3.94
N VAL A 133 -2.92 9.22 4.03
CA VAL A 133 -2.28 8.43 2.97
C VAL A 133 -2.32 6.93 3.24
N ALA A 134 -2.66 6.53 4.47
CA ALA A 134 -2.86 5.14 4.89
C ALA A 134 -3.84 5.08 6.06
N CYS A 135 -4.48 3.94 6.27
CA CYS A 135 -5.30 3.70 7.46
C CYS A 135 -5.15 2.28 8.02
N ILE A 136 -5.39 2.19 9.33
CA ILE A 136 -5.49 0.93 10.07
C ILE A 136 -6.83 0.94 10.81
N GLU A 137 -7.62 -0.11 10.64
CA GLU A 137 -8.90 -0.30 11.35
C GLU A 137 -8.96 -1.67 12.00
N LEU A 138 -9.44 -1.74 13.24
CA LEU A 138 -9.71 -3.00 13.93
C LEU A 138 -11.09 -3.54 13.55
N ASP A 139 -11.10 -4.66 12.85
CA ASP A 139 -12.29 -5.50 12.67
C ASP A 139 -12.40 -6.47 13.85
N LYS A 140 -13.26 -6.15 14.81
CA LYS A 140 -13.50 -6.98 15.99
C LYS A 140 -14.18 -8.31 15.66
N THR A 141 -14.98 -8.37 14.60
CA THR A 141 -15.72 -9.58 14.20
C THR A 141 -14.78 -10.57 13.52
N ALA A 142 -13.99 -10.10 12.56
CA ALA A 142 -12.97 -10.90 11.90
C ALA A 142 -11.72 -11.14 12.78
N LYS A 143 -11.59 -10.40 13.89
CA LYS A 143 -10.44 -10.41 14.82
C LYS A 143 -9.16 -10.10 14.05
N ALA A 144 -9.17 -8.97 13.35
CA ALA A 144 -8.12 -8.60 12.43
C ALA A 144 -7.88 -7.09 12.37
N LEU A 145 -6.67 -6.71 11.95
CA LEU A 145 -6.38 -5.34 11.51
C LEU A 145 -6.51 -5.26 9.99
N VAL A 146 -7.34 -4.34 9.52
CA VAL A 146 -7.53 -4.04 8.11
C VAL A 146 -6.68 -2.82 7.76
N LEU A 147 -5.80 -2.98 6.79
CA LEU A 147 -4.85 -2.00 6.30
C LEU A 147 -5.31 -1.53 4.93
N SER A 148 -5.32 -0.22 4.68
CA SER A 148 -5.67 0.31 3.36
C SER A 148 -4.94 1.61 3.07
N VAL A 149 -4.90 1.98 1.80
CA VAL A 149 -4.45 3.29 1.29
C VAL A 149 -5.55 3.87 0.40
N PRO A 150 -5.59 5.19 0.15
CA PRO A 150 -6.53 5.79 -0.81
C PRO A 150 -6.43 5.17 -2.21
N GLU A 151 -7.55 5.08 -2.94
CA GLU A 151 -7.62 4.48 -4.28
C GLU A 151 -6.63 5.11 -5.27
N GLU A 152 -6.57 6.44 -5.25
CA GLU A 152 -5.71 7.27 -6.09
C GLU A 152 -4.29 7.46 -5.53
N SER A 153 -3.82 6.54 -4.67
CA SER A 153 -2.49 6.67 -4.07
C SER A 153 -1.40 6.62 -5.13
N ALA A 154 -0.54 7.64 -5.14
CA ALA A 154 0.62 7.68 -6.01
C ALA A 154 1.68 6.63 -5.60
N ALA A 155 2.42 6.12 -6.58
CA ALA A 155 3.61 5.34 -6.31
C ALA A 155 4.65 6.18 -5.55
N GLY A 156 5.40 5.53 -4.65
CA GLY A 156 6.40 6.18 -3.79
C GLY A 156 5.88 6.64 -2.43
N VAL A 157 4.58 6.47 -2.13
CA VAL A 157 4.08 6.63 -0.76
C VAL A 157 4.80 5.62 0.14
N SER A 158 5.41 6.12 1.22
CA SER A 158 6.02 5.31 2.26
C SER A 158 5.72 5.95 3.62
N VAL A 159 5.04 5.21 4.50
CA VAL A 159 4.67 5.70 5.83
C VAL A 159 4.72 4.56 6.83
N ALA A 160 5.14 4.85 8.06
CA ALA A 160 5.06 3.91 9.17
C ALA A 160 3.97 4.35 10.16
N ALA A 161 3.09 3.43 10.52
CA ALA A 161 2.03 3.66 11.50
C ALA A 161 2.03 2.56 12.56
N ASN A 162 1.60 2.90 13.78
CA ASN A 162 1.72 2.00 14.92
C ASN A 162 0.43 1.95 15.72
N VAL A 163 -0.12 0.76 15.90
CA VAL A 163 -1.27 0.53 16.79
C VAL A 163 -0.93 -0.55 17.79
N GLY A 164 -1.65 -0.60 18.91
CA GLY A 164 -1.40 -1.63 19.91
C GLY A 164 -2.61 -1.91 20.79
N PHE A 165 -2.55 -3.06 21.45
CA PHE A 165 -3.48 -3.47 22.49
C PHE A 165 -2.75 -3.48 23.83
N ALA A 166 -3.36 -2.97 24.89
CA ALA A 166 -2.80 -3.01 26.23
C ALA A 166 -3.87 -3.29 27.28
N ILE A 167 -3.49 -3.93 28.38
CA ILE A 167 -4.39 -4.11 29.53
C ILE A 167 -4.64 -2.73 30.18
N ASP A 168 -5.91 -2.37 30.34
CA ASP A 168 -6.28 -1.21 31.15
C ASP A 168 -6.31 -1.60 32.63
N ASN A 169 -5.19 -1.37 33.28
CA ASN A 169 -5.03 -1.58 34.73
C ASN A 169 -5.26 -0.28 35.51
N GLY A 170 -5.71 0.80 34.86
CA GLY A 170 -5.94 2.11 35.45
C GLY A 170 -4.69 2.88 35.84
N LYS A 171 -3.48 2.39 35.52
CA LYS A 171 -2.20 3.04 35.88
C LYS A 171 -1.26 3.24 34.71
N ASP A 172 -1.06 2.26 33.84
CA ASP A 172 -0.05 2.25 32.77
C ASP A 172 -0.41 1.21 31.70
N TYR A 173 0.29 1.22 30.57
CA TYR A 173 0.10 0.29 29.47
C TYR A 173 1.36 -0.56 29.22
N ASP A 174 1.96 -1.10 30.28
CA ASP A 174 3.18 -1.93 30.19
C ASP A 174 2.92 -3.36 29.70
N ASP A 175 1.71 -3.90 29.93
CA ASP A 175 1.29 -5.20 29.41
C ASP A 175 0.59 -4.99 28.08
N TYR A 176 1.37 -5.04 26.99
CA TYR A 176 0.90 -4.67 25.66
C TYR A 176 1.46 -5.55 24.53
N ILE A 177 0.81 -5.46 23.38
CA ILE A 177 1.38 -5.80 22.07
C ILE A 177 1.26 -4.59 21.16
N ARG A 178 2.22 -4.43 20.24
CA ARG A 178 2.26 -3.34 19.27
C ARG A 178 2.50 -3.90 17.87
N PHE A 179 1.74 -3.40 16.91
CA PHE A 179 1.96 -3.61 15.49
C PHE A 179 2.64 -2.36 14.91
N ASN A 180 3.87 -2.53 14.43
CA ASN A 180 4.61 -1.54 13.66
C ASN A 180 4.45 -1.88 12.17
N ILE A 181 3.63 -1.10 11.49
CA ILE A 181 3.23 -1.37 10.11
C ILE A 181 3.89 -0.34 9.19
N SER A 182 4.68 -0.84 8.24
CA SER A 182 5.24 -0.06 7.15
C SER A 182 4.35 -0.18 5.93
N PHE A 183 3.78 0.93 5.48
CA PHE A 183 3.02 1.02 4.24
C PHE A 183 3.94 1.47 3.11
N ALA A 184 3.78 0.85 1.95
CA ALA A 184 4.41 1.30 0.70
C ALA A 184 3.39 1.22 -0.43
N VAL A 185 3.37 2.22 -1.32
CA VAL A 185 2.65 2.13 -2.60
C VAL A 185 3.67 2.05 -3.71
N THR A 186 3.69 0.94 -4.42
CA THR A 186 4.65 0.65 -5.50
C THR A 186 3.92 0.55 -6.84
N ASP A 187 4.69 0.69 -7.92
CA ASP A 187 4.24 0.45 -9.29
C ASP A 187 5.18 -0.56 -9.97
N PRO A 188 5.27 -1.79 -9.44
CA PRO A 188 6.23 -2.77 -9.91
C PRO A 188 5.89 -3.31 -11.31
N GLY A 189 4.67 -3.05 -11.79
CA GLY A 189 4.16 -3.58 -13.05
C GLY A 189 4.30 -2.64 -14.23
N THR A 190 4.73 -1.38 -14.06
CA THR A 190 4.91 -0.45 -15.18
C THR A 190 6.31 -0.57 -15.78
N ILE A 191 6.36 -0.97 -17.03
CA ILE A 191 7.59 -1.22 -17.80
C ILE A 191 7.65 -0.18 -18.92
N ILE A 192 8.64 0.72 -18.85
CA ILE A 192 8.84 1.75 -19.88
C ILE A 192 9.98 1.33 -20.79
N LEU A 193 9.71 1.23 -22.09
CA LEU A 193 10.66 0.80 -23.10
C LEU A 193 10.84 1.87 -24.17
N ASN A 194 12.08 2.07 -24.61
CA ASN A 194 12.39 2.81 -25.83
C ASN A 194 12.98 1.80 -26.81
N VAL A 195 12.23 1.47 -27.86
CA VAL A 195 12.58 0.39 -28.79
C VAL A 195 12.83 0.94 -30.20
N THR A 196 13.81 0.37 -30.87
CA THR A 196 14.04 0.59 -32.30
C THR A 196 13.51 -0.62 -33.06
N ILE A 197 12.47 -0.41 -33.88
CA ILE A 197 11.91 -1.49 -34.71
C ILE A 197 12.74 -1.58 -35.98
N PRO A 198 13.29 -2.76 -36.34
CA PRO A 198 14.18 -2.89 -37.48
C PRO A 198 13.54 -2.47 -38.81
N ALA A 199 14.39 -2.23 -39.81
CA ALA A 199 13.95 -1.99 -41.19
C ALA A 199 13.38 -3.26 -41.82
N GLY A 200 12.28 -3.11 -42.57
CA GLY A 200 11.65 -4.20 -43.31
C GLY A 200 10.15 -4.29 -43.08
N ASP A 201 9.44 -4.81 -44.08
CA ASP A 201 8.01 -5.07 -43.97
C ASP A 201 7.78 -6.14 -42.89
N TYR A 202 6.92 -5.82 -41.92
CA TYR A 202 6.59 -6.72 -40.80
C TYR A 202 7.80 -7.09 -39.91
N ALA A 203 8.82 -6.23 -39.86
CA ALA A 203 9.87 -6.38 -38.87
C ALA A 203 9.34 -6.05 -37.46
N SER A 204 9.83 -6.77 -36.45
CA SER A 204 9.49 -6.56 -35.04
C SER A 204 10.72 -6.42 -34.15
N TYR A 205 10.53 -5.68 -33.06
CA TYR A 205 11.36 -5.77 -31.88
C TYR A 205 10.68 -6.70 -30.87
N GLU A 206 11.41 -7.65 -30.31
CA GLU A 206 10.88 -8.63 -29.38
C GLU A 206 11.27 -8.28 -27.94
N VAL A 207 10.28 -8.16 -27.05
CA VAL A 207 10.49 -7.98 -25.61
C VAL A 207 10.37 -9.35 -24.94
N GLU A 208 11.47 -9.84 -24.36
CA GLU A 208 11.49 -11.12 -23.66
C GLU A 208 10.78 -11.04 -22.30
N PHE A 209 9.90 -11.99 -22.01
CA PHE A 209 9.25 -12.09 -20.69
C PHE A 209 10.26 -12.38 -19.57
N ALA A 210 11.34 -13.10 -19.88
CA ALA A 210 12.45 -13.30 -18.95
C ALA A 210 13.11 -11.97 -18.55
N GLY A 211 13.17 -10.99 -19.46
CA GLY A 211 13.71 -9.66 -19.19
C GLY A 211 12.85 -8.82 -18.23
N VAL A 212 11.59 -9.20 -18.02
CA VAL A 212 10.63 -8.51 -17.15
C VAL A 212 10.09 -9.43 -16.03
N GLU A 213 10.82 -10.51 -15.72
CA GLU A 213 10.38 -11.53 -14.77
C GLU A 213 10.08 -10.97 -13.38
N SER A 214 10.84 -9.98 -12.89
CA SER A 214 10.58 -9.37 -11.59
C SER A 214 9.20 -8.69 -11.53
N ALA A 215 8.77 -8.05 -12.62
CA ALA A 215 7.44 -7.44 -12.71
C ALA A 215 6.34 -8.51 -12.77
N ILE A 216 6.56 -9.58 -13.56
CA ILE A 216 5.65 -10.73 -13.64
C ILE A 216 5.48 -11.38 -12.26
N GLN A 217 6.59 -11.67 -11.56
CA GLN A 217 6.55 -12.28 -10.24
C GLN A 217 5.85 -11.38 -9.22
N ALA A 218 6.14 -10.08 -9.21
CA ALA A 218 5.51 -9.14 -8.29
C ALA A 218 4.00 -8.99 -8.54
N CYS A 219 3.57 -9.03 -9.82
CA CYS A 219 2.20 -8.71 -10.19
C CYS A 219 1.28 -9.92 -10.35
N PHE A 220 1.82 -11.06 -10.77
CA PHE A 220 1.07 -12.30 -11.00
C PHE A 220 1.43 -13.41 -10.01
N GLY A 221 2.56 -13.30 -9.29
CA GLY A 221 3.00 -14.31 -8.32
C GLY A 221 3.53 -15.60 -8.97
N MET A 222 3.97 -15.52 -10.23
CA MET A 222 4.44 -16.66 -11.03
C MET A 222 5.75 -16.33 -11.75
N THR A 223 6.41 -17.36 -12.30
CA THR A 223 7.62 -17.22 -13.12
C THR A 223 7.28 -16.71 -14.52
N SER A 224 8.28 -16.19 -15.24
CA SER A 224 8.12 -15.77 -16.64
C SER A 224 7.69 -16.93 -17.56
N SER A 225 8.12 -18.15 -17.27
CA SER A 225 7.76 -19.37 -18.01
C SER A 225 6.28 -19.76 -17.81
N GLU A 226 5.80 -19.72 -16.57
CA GLU A 226 4.38 -19.97 -16.26
C GLU A 226 3.50 -18.89 -16.89
N PHE A 227 3.91 -17.63 -16.81
CA PHE A 227 3.21 -16.53 -17.46
C PHE A 227 3.14 -16.73 -18.98
N ASN A 228 4.28 -17.04 -19.61
CA ASN A 228 4.35 -17.34 -21.04
C ASN A 228 3.33 -18.41 -21.43
N ALA A 229 3.28 -19.53 -20.72
CA ALA A 229 2.34 -20.61 -21.00
C ALA A 229 0.87 -20.17 -20.94
N LEU A 230 0.52 -19.25 -20.03
CA LEU A 230 -0.84 -18.72 -19.91
C LEU A 230 -1.20 -17.74 -21.03
N VAL A 231 -0.27 -16.90 -21.46
CA VAL A 231 -0.52 -15.90 -22.52
C VAL A 231 -0.57 -16.49 -23.93
N GLN A 232 -0.20 -17.77 -24.11
CA GLN A 232 -0.40 -18.50 -25.37
C GLN A 232 -1.86 -18.90 -25.62
N ASP A 233 -2.74 -18.87 -24.60
CA ASP A 233 -4.16 -19.21 -24.73
C ASP A 233 -5.04 -17.95 -24.72
N ALA A 234 -5.55 -17.56 -25.89
CA ALA A 234 -6.44 -16.40 -26.02
C ALA A 234 -7.76 -16.53 -25.22
N ALA A 235 -8.22 -17.76 -24.97
CA ALA A 235 -9.38 -18.04 -24.13
C ALA A 235 -9.02 -18.11 -22.63
N GLY A 236 -7.73 -18.18 -22.31
CA GLY A 236 -7.18 -18.27 -20.96
C GLY A 236 -7.46 -17.03 -20.10
N ASP A 237 -7.02 -17.08 -18.85
CA ASP A 237 -7.33 -16.02 -17.87
C ASP A 237 -6.57 -14.72 -18.12
N ILE A 238 -5.42 -14.75 -18.79
CA ILE A 238 -4.64 -13.53 -19.08
C ILE A 238 -5.04 -12.98 -20.45
N ALA A 239 -5.42 -11.71 -20.49
CA ALA A 239 -5.67 -10.96 -21.72
C ALA A 239 -4.59 -9.90 -21.92
N MET A 240 -4.38 -9.53 -23.18
CA MET A 240 -3.70 -8.29 -23.54
C MET A 240 -4.76 -7.24 -23.89
N TYR A 241 -4.64 -6.02 -23.37
CA TYR A 241 -5.48 -4.89 -23.76
C TYR A 241 -4.60 -3.72 -24.20
N MET A 242 -5.04 -2.98 -25.22
CA MET A 242 -4.45 -1.68 -25.54
C MET A 242 -4.98 -0.64 -24.56
N VAL A 243 -4.16 0.37 -24.26
CA VAL A 243 -4.50 1.42 -23.30
C VAL A 243 -4.57 2.77 -24.02
N ASP A 244 -5.64 3.52 -23.79
CA ASP A 244 -5.82 4.85 -24.37
C ASP A 244 -5.02 5.94 -23.62
N GLU A 245 -5.01 7.17 -24.15
CA GLU A 245 -4.29 8.29 -23.52
C GLU A 245 -4.78 8.63 -22.10
N ALA A 246 -6.02 8.26 -21.75
CA ALA A 246 -6.59 8.47 -20.42
C ALA A 246 -6.31 7.29 -19.46
N GLY A 247 -5.63 6.24 -19.93
CA GLY A 247 -5.31 5.06 -19.13
C GLY A 247 -6.40 3.98 -19.13
N ASN A 248 -7.45 4.11 -19.96
CA ASN A 248 -8.50 3.10 -20.02
C ASN A 248 -8.06 1.92 -20.88
N TRP A 249 -8.34 0.70 -20.39
CA TRP A 249 -8.07 -0.54 -21.12
C TRP A 249 -9.18 -0.80 -22.15
N ASP A 250 -8.81 -1.03 -23.41
CA ASP A 250 -9.74 -1.48 -24.44
C ASP A 250 -10.09 -2.97 -24.24
N THR A 251 -11.08 -3.20 -23.39
CA THR A 251 -11.64 -4.53 -23.11
C THR A 251 -12.71 -4.96 -24.13
N SER A 252 -13.00 -4.11 -25.13
CA SER A 252 -14.10 -4.30 -26.07
C SER A 252 -13.65 -4.86 -27.42
N SER A 253 -12.42 -4.54 -27.85
CA SER A 253 -11.87 -5.01 -29.11
C SER A 253 -11.47 -6.48 -29.04
N SER A 254 -11.89 -7.24 -30.06
CA SER A 254 -11.34 -8.59 -30.31
C SER A 254 -9.91 -8.49 -30.83
N TYR A 255 -9.08 -9.50 -30.56
CA TYR A 255 -7.74 -9.59 -31.13
C TYR A 255 -7.81 -9.55 -32.66
N THR A 256 -7.01 -8.67 -33.26
CA THR A 256 -6.99 -8.45 -34.72
C THR A 256 -5.74 -9.00 -35.39
N ALA A 257 -4.73 -9.39 -34.61
CA ALA A 257 -3.45 -9.92 -35.06
C ALA A 257 -3.25 -11.37 -34.58
N ASN A 258 -2.07 -11.97 -34.76
CA ASN A 258 -1.82 -13.34 -34.32
C ASN A 258 -1.74 -13.47 -32.79
N GLY A 259 -2.03 -14.67 -32.28
CA GLY A 259 -2.03 -14.94 -30.84
C GLY A 259 -3.01 -14.04 -30.09
N ILE A 260 -2.63 -13.62 -28.88
CA ILE A 260 -3.25 -12.43 -28.26
C ILE A 260 -2.51 -11.20 -28.80
N GLY A 261 -3.14 -10.55 -29.78
CA GLY A 261 -2.48 -9.55 -30.63
C GLY A 261 -3.43 -8.55 -31.28
N TYR A 262 -2.92 -7.35 -31.55
CA TYR A 262 -3.67 -6.27 -32.21
C TYR A 262 -2.85 -5.62 -33.32
N TRP A 263 -3.50 -5.36 -34.45
CA TRP A 263 -3.08 -4.32 -35.38
C TRP A 263 -3.53 -2.97 -34.86
N LEU A 264 -2.68 -1.97 -35.04
CA LEU A 264 -2.85 -0.64 -34.50
C LEU A 264 -2.67 0.42 -35.59
N ASP A 265 -3.40 1.52 -35.51
CA ASP A 265 -3.12 2.71 -36.30
C ASP A 265 -1.90 3.48 -35.75
N ALA A 266 -1.54 4.60 -36.38
CA ALA A 266 -0.41 5.43 -35.98
C ALA A 266 -0.53 6.02 -34.56
N THR A 267 -1.74 6.04 -33.98
CA THR A 267 -2.02 6.55 -32.62
C THR A 267 -2.02 5.44 -31.57
N GLY A 268 -1.78 4.18 -31.97
CA GLY A 268 -1.82 3.03 -31.07
C GLY A 268 -3.24 2.49 -30.81
N LYS A 269 -4.25 2.96 -31.56
CA LYS A 269 -5.62 2.47 -31.44
C LYS A 269 -5.82 1.20 -32.26
N VAL A 270 -6.59 0.25 -31.72
CA VAL A 270 -6.91 -1.02 -32.40
C VAL A 270 -7.56 -0.76 -33.76
N THR A 271 -7.03 -1.42 -34.78
CA THR A 271 -7.53 -1.48 -36.15
C THR A 271 -7.39 -2.91 -36.69
N THR A 272 -7.61 -3.11 -37.98
CA THR A 272 -7.47 -4.42 -38.65
C THR A 272 -6.42 -4.35 -39.76
N TRP A 273 -5.71 -5.46 -39.97
CA TRP A 273 -4.72 -5.62 -41.03
C TRP A 273 -5.24 -5.15 -42.40
N GLY A 274 -4.41 -4.39 -43.12
CA GLY A 274 -4.71 -3.96 -44.48
C GLY A 274 -5.74 -2.83 -44.59
N THR A 275 -6.25 -2.30 -43.47
CA THR A 275 -7.11 -1.10 -43.47
C THR A 275 -6.25 0.15 -43.62
N ASP A 276 -6.69 1.13 -44.40
CA ASP A 276 -5.98 2.40 -44.56
C ASP A 276 -5.56 3.00 -43.20
N GLY A 277 -4.26 3.26 -43.03
CA GLY A 277 -3.68 3.86 -41.82
C GLY A 277 -3.19 2.90 -40.73
N PHE A 278 -3.32 1.58 -40.91
CA PHE A 278 -2.65 0.63 -40.01
C PHE A 278 -1.13 0.81 -40.05
N SER A 279 -0.49 0.84 -38.88
CA SER A 279 0.91 1.27 -38.72
C SER A 279 1.74 0.33 -37.85
N TYR A 280 1.15 -0.24 -36.80
CA TYR A 280 1.87 -1.12 -35.89
C TYR A 280 1.11 -2.43 -35.67
N TYR A 281 1.80 -3.43 -35.15
CA TYR A 281 1.17 -4.55 -34.48
C TYR A 281 1.88 -4.85 -33.17
N VAL A 282 1.12 -5.36 -32.21
CA VAL A 282 1.64 -5.97 -30.98
C VAL A 282 1.08 -7.39 -30.94
N GLU A 283 1.96 -8.38 -30.86
CA GLU A 283 1.60 -9.79 -30.88
C GLU A 283 2.36 -10.54 -29.78
N THR A 284 1.64 -11.40 -29.04
CA THR A 284 2.30 -12.32 -28.12
C THR A 284 2.85 -13.50 -28.89
N HIS A 285 4.13 -13.79 -28.69
CA HIS A 285 4.83 -14.96 -29.23
C HIS A 285 5.27 -15.88 -28.09
N ASP A 286 5.90 -17.01 -28.43
CA ASP A 286 6.47 -17.90 -27.42
C ASP A 286 7.68 -17.24 -26.73
N GLY A 287 7.48 -16.83 -25.48
CA GLY A 287 8.50 -16.21 -24.62
C GLY A 287 8.64 -14.70 -24.77
N THR A 288 7.96 -14.08 -25.72
CA THR A 288 8.10 -12.65 -26.03
C THR A 288 6.78 -11.97 -26.35
N VAL A 289 6.80 -10.63 -26.31
CA VAL A 289 5.82 -9.79 -27.00
C VAL A 289 6.52 -9.02 -28.11
N GLY A 290 6.07 -9.23 -29.34
CA GLY A 290 6.60 -8.61 -30.54
C GLY A 290 5.93 -7.26 -30.80
N ILE A 291 6.74 -6.24 -31.07
CA ILE A 291 6.31 -4.88 -31.40
C ILE A 291 6.78 -4.61 -32.82
N GLY A 292 5.85 -4.62 -33.77
CA GLY A 292 6.18 -4.58 -35.18
C GLY A 292 5.58 -3.42 -35.96
N ARG A 293 6.11 -3.26 -37.17
CA ARG A 293 5.74 -2.20 -38.11
C ARG A 293 4.96 -2.73 -39.30
N ALA A 294 4.01 -1.94 -39.80
CA ALA A 294 3.38 -2.17 -41.09
C ALA A 294 4.35 -1.87 -42.25
N PRO A 295 4.08 -2.40 -43.47
CA PRO A 295 4.85 -2.09 -44.66
C PRO A 295 4.86 -0.61 -45.01
N GLY A 296 5.95 -0.15 -45.65
CA GLY A 296 6.00 1.18 -46.28
C GLY A 296 6.10 2.38 -45.33
N LEU A 297 6.27 2.16 -44.02
CA LEU A 297 6.52 3.24 -43.07
C LEU A 297 7.93 3.81 -43.20
N ALA A 298 8.08 5.12 -43.02
CA ALA A 298 9.36 5.80 -43.18
C ALA A 298 10.29 5.54 -41.98
N SER A 299 11.60 5.42 -42.26
CA SER A 299 12.66 5.45 -41.24
C SER A 299 12.58 6.75 -40.42
N GLY A 300 12.87 6.67 -39.14
CA GLY A 300 12.78 7.75 -38.17
C GLY A 300 11.36 8.09 -37.70
N THR A 301 10.34 7.36 -38.16
CA THR A 301 8.98 7.53 -37.62
C THR A 301 8.96 7.14 -36.15
N GLU A 302 8.47 8.04 -35.31
CA GLU A 302 8.29 7.82 -33.87
C GLU A 302 6.84 7.48 -33.55
N GLY A 303 6.63 6.63 -32.56
CA GLY A 303 5.32 6.26 -32.07
C GLY A 303 5.32 5.98 -30.58
N LYS A 304 4.12 5.91 -30.00
CA LYS A 304 3.91 5.48 -28.62
C LYS A 304 2.81 4.43 -28.60
N LEU A 305 3.13 3.27 -28.04
CA LEU A 305 2.19 2.17 -27.83
C LEU A 305 2.06 1.90 -26.34
N HIS A 306 0.86 1.57 -25.90
CA HIS A 306 0.58 1.32 -24.50
C HIS A 306 -0.32 0.09 -24.40
N LEU A 307 0.19 -0.97 -23.78
CA LEU A 307 -0.57 -2.20 -23.58
C LEU A 307 -0.47 -2.68 -22.13
N VAL A 308 -1.38 -3.57 -21.77
CA VAL A 308 -1.40 -4.23 -20.47
C VAL A 308 -1.67 -5.72 -20.67
N TYR A 309 -0.96 -6.58 -19.95
CA TYR A 309 -1.42 -7.94 -19.70
C TYR A 309 -2.14 -7.97 -18.36
N ALA A 310 -3.38 -8.46 -18.32
CA ALA A 310 -4.18 -8.48 -17.10
C ALA A 310 -4.95 -9.79 -16.95
N SER A 311 -5.12 -10.26 -15.72
CA SER A 311 -6.04 -11.35 -15.40
C SER A 311 -7.49 -10.89 -15.56
N LYS A 312 -8.28 -11.69 -16.28
CA LYS A 312 -9.72 -11.51 -16.49
C LYS A 312 -10.50 -11.77 -15.20
N SER A 313 -10.02 -12.71 -14.37
CA SER A 313 -10.66 -13.06 -13.09
C SER A 313 -10.24 -12.19 -11.91
N ASP A 314 -9.04 -11.59 -11.95
CA ASP A 314 -8.51 -10.71 -10.91
C ASP A 314 -7.80 -9.50 -11.52
N SER A 315 -8.56 -8.43 -11.75
CA SER A 315 -8.05 -7.19 -12.36
C SER A 315 -6.91 -6.51 -11.57
N SER A 316 -6.62 -6.90 -10.33
CA SER A 316 -5.44 -6.40 -9.60
C SER A 316 -4.11 -6.99 -10.09
N LYS A 317 -4.17 -8.11 -10.82
CA LYS A 317 -3.01 -8.80 -11.40
C LYS A 317 -2.82 -8.39 -12.86
N PHE A 318 -1.90 -7.46 -13.09
CA PHE A 318 -1.55 -7.00 -14.43
C PHE A 318 -0.09 -6.56 -14.54
N ILE A 319 0.44 -6.39 -15.74
CA ILE A 319 1.67 -5.64 -16.02
C ILE A 319 1.41 -4.72 -17.21
N GLU A 320 1.97 -3.52 -17.18
CA GLU A 320 1.75 -2.46 -18.15
C GLU A 320 3.05 -2.17 -18.89
N PHE A 321 2.97 -2.04 -20.22
CA PHE A 321 4.08 -1.62 -21.06
C PHE A 321 3.74 -0.28 -21.70
N VAL A 322 4.62 0.70 -21.47
CA VAL A 322 4.61 2.00 -22.16
C VAL A 322 5.83 2.02 -23.08
N ILE A 323 5.57 1.91 -24.38
CA ILE A 323 6.61 1.67 -25.39
C ILE A 323 6.70 2.90 -26.29
N ASN A 324 7.85 3.56 -26.27
CA ASN A 324 8.21 4.55 -27.28
C ASN A 324 8.95 3.85 -28.40
N THR A 325 8.46 3.95 -29.63
CA THR A 325 9.01 3.28 -30.81
C THR A 325 9.71 4.28 -31.71
N THR A 326 10.81 3.85 -32.33
CA THR A 326 11.46 4.54 -33.45
C THR A 326 11.69 3.51 -34.56
N LEU A 327 11.28 3.81 -35.79
CA LEU A 327 11.52 2.92 -36.93
C LEU A 327 12.93 3.14 -37.49
N GLU A 328 13.68 2.06 -37.70
CA GLU A 328 14.95 2.09 -38.44
C GLU A 328 14.73 2.33 -39.94
#